data_AF-A0A7S3AEI0-F1
#
_entry.id   AF-A0A7S3AEI0-F1
#
_cell.length_a   1.000
_cell.length_b   1.000
_cell.length_c   1.000
_cell.angle_alpha   90.00
_cell.angle_beta   90.00
_cell.angle_gamma   90.00
#
_symmetry.space_group_name_H-M   'P 1'
#
loop_
_entity.id
_entity.type
_entity.pdbx_description
1 polymer ?
#
loop_
_entity_poly.entity_id
_entity_poly.type
_entity_poly.pdbx_seq_one_letter_code
_entity_poly.pdbx_strand_id
1 'polypeptide(L)'
;FRCNPFYGLKGTKSAASGSANIDADGDGVSDSGVPLPGCLVAALDDFILPNCRQSKDETFKETVYADAEVQQAMRDIGGRISKRFEMVSEGKDKLDLISLQANLEELLVFGEFDYEHEAILYKCRFSKSLSKAAFIASAADPSTGLTPAEFAECVARCGVLKYTQVTEMTDAQRIKAFVLNLEGIDEDDAIDKATGWGGETMGDDLLVDGGSTDYEAEALAEEEATGLSEEEAAAEQAAAAEREQAALQIQKAMAEKAAAAEAAEEEEAPEEPLETIEEATEEPAAEEAPVEEEAPVEEEAPVEE
;
A
#
# COMPACT_ATOMS: atom_id res chain seq x y z
N PHE A 1 -26.97 -7.89 -16.97
CA PHE A 1 -28.31 -7.38 -16.58
C PHE A 1 -28.79 -6.35 -17.58
N ARG A 2 -29.69 -6.74 -18.50
CA ARG A 2 -30.36 -5.80 -19.41
C ARG A 2 -31.70 -5.43 -18.79
N CYS A 3 -31.82 -4.20 -18.29
CA CYS A 3 -33.12 -3.64 -17.94
C CYS A 3 -33.93 -3.50 -19.24
N ASN A 4 -34.80 -4.47 -19.52
CA ASN A 4 -35.64 -4.47 -20.72
C ASN A 4 -36.90 -3.61 -20.44
N PRO A 5 -37.09 -2.48 -21.12
CA PRO A 5 -38.17 -1.53 -20.83
C PRO A 5 -39.56 -1.99 -21.32
N PHE A 6 -39.69 -3.22 -21.82
CA PHE A 6 -40.93 -3.72 -22.43
C PHE A 6 -41.92 -4.39 -21.46
N TYR A 7 -41.63 -4.46 -20.16
CA TYR A 7 -42.49 -5.11 -19.15
C TYR A 7 -43.70 -4.27 -18.69
N GLY A 8 -44.27 -3.45 -19.59
CA GLY A 8 -45.42 -2.57 -19.33
C GLY A 8 -46.71 -2.95 -20.06
N LEU A 9 -46.75 -4.07 -20.79
CA LEU A 9 -47.94 -4.50 -21.55
C LEU A 9 -48.51 -5.82 -21.02
N LYS A 10 -48.98 -5.81 -19.76
CA LYS A 10 -49.98 -6.78 -19.28
C LYS A 10 -51.37 -6.23 -19.56
N GLY A 11 -51.96 -6.75 -20.64
CA GLY A 11 -53.31 -6.43 -21.08
C GLY A 11 -54.08 -7.66 -21.57
N THR A 12 -53.94 -8.81 -20.92
CA THR A 12 -54.94 -9.88 -21.03
C THR A 12 -55.20 -10.49 -19.66
N LYS A 13 -56.49 -10.50 -19.32
CA LYS A 13 -57.04 -10.95 -18.04
C LYS A 13 -56.98 -12.48 -17.97
N SER A 14 -56.35 -13.02 -16.94
CA SER A 14 -56.84 -14.23 -16.28
C SER A 14 -56.64 -14.06 -14.78
N ALA A 15 -57.75 -13.78 -14.11
CA ALA A 15 -57.86 -13.91 -12.67
C ALA A 15 -57.81 -15.40 -12.28
N ALA A 16 -57.45 -15.65 -11.02
CA ALA A 16 -57.59 -16.91 -10.30
C ALA A 16 -56.55 -18.01 -10.56
N SER A 17 -55.35 -17.82 -10.01
CA SER A 17 -54.65 -18.90 -9.30
C SER A 17 -53.62 -18.27 -8.38
N GLY A 18 -53.63 -18.65 -7.10
CA GLY A 18 -52.61 -18.26 -6.13
C GLY A 18 -51.26 -18.86 -6.51
N SER A 19 -50.53 -18.15 -7.37
CA SER A 19 -49.19 -18.54 -7.78
C SER A 19 -48.18 -17.75 -6.97
N ALA A 20 -47.98 -18.21 -5.72
CA ALA A 20 -46.70 -18.00 -5.07
C ALA A 20 -45.63 -18.56 -6.02
N ASN A 21 -44.61 -17.77 -6.33
CA ASN A 21 -43.39 -18.19 -7.03
C ASN A 21 -43.59 -18.62 -8.50
N ILE A 22 -44.18 -17.73 -9.32
CA ILE A 22 -43.97 -17.84 -10.77
C ILE A 22 -42.55 -17.35 -11.03
N ASP A 23 -41.66 -18.30 -11.23
CA ASP A 23 -40.46 -18.18 -12.05
C ASP A 23 -40.85 -17.48 -13.38
N ALA A 24 -40.63 -16.17 -13.44
CA ALA A 24 -41.08 -15.33 -14.52
C ALA A 24 -40.13 -15.37 -15.73
N ASP A 25 -38.92 -15.91 -15.56
CA ASP A 25 -37.92 -16.03 -16.62
C ASP A 25 -37.69 -17.47 -17.11
N GLY A 26 -38.25 -18.47 -16.40
CA GLY A 26 -38.29 -19.88 -16.79
C GLY A 26 -37.02 -20.66 -16.44
N ASP A 27 -36.21 -20.17 -15.50
CA ASP A 27 -34.94 -20.81 -15.12
C ASP A 27 -35.09 -21.95 -14.10
N GLY A 28 -36.30 -22.18 -13.59
CA GLY A 28 -36.64 -23.20 -12.60
C GLY A 28 -36.38 -22.78 -11.15
N VAL A 29 -36.05 -21.51 -10.89
CA VAL A 29 -35.83 -20.93 -9.57
C VAL A 29 -36.99 -20.00 -9.23
N SER A 30 -37.53 -20.12 -8.01
CA SER A 30 -38.57 -19.20 -7.55
C SER A 30 -38.01 -17.79 -7.42
N ASP A 31 -38.46 -16.88 -8.29
CA ASP A 31 -38.18 -15.45 -8.16
C ASP A 31 -38.59 -14.97 -6.77
N SER A 32 -37.61 -14.72 -5.89
CA SER A 32 -37.85 -14.05 -4.62
C SER A 32 -38.28 -12.63 -4.94
N GLY A 33 -39.59 -12.39 -5.01
CA GLY A 33 -40.19 -11.10 -5.30
C GLY A 33 -39.90 -10.09 -4.19
N VAL A 34 -38.66 -9.60 -4.12
CA VAL A 34 -38.30 -8.48 -3.25
C VAL A 34 -39.03 -7.25 -3.79
N PRO A 35 -39.87 -6.57 -2.98
CA PRO A 35 -40.65 -5.44 -3.45
C PRO A 35 -39.74 -4.32 -3.96
N LEU A 36 -40.22 -3.55 -4.93
CA LEU A 36 -39.49 -2.52 -5.67
C LEU A 36 -38.74 -1.43 -4.86
N PRO A 37 -38.99 -1.19 -3.55
CA PRO A 37 -38.08 -0.37 -2.74
C PRO A 37 -36.79 -1.11 -2.33
N GLY A 38 -36.85 -2.44 -2.13
CA GLY A 38 -35.75 -3.26 -1.62
C GLY A 38 -34.92 -3.96 -2.70
N CYS A 39 -35.40 -4.05 -3.94
CA CYS A 39 -34.68 -4.74 -5.01
C CYS A 39 -33.33 -4.08 -5.36
N LEU A 40 -33.23 -2.76 -5.22
CA LEU A 40 -31.95 -2.06 -5.42
C LEU A 40 -30.98 -2.31 -4.27
N VAL A 41 -31.47 -2.34 -3.03
CA VAL A 41 -30.65 -2.62 -1.85
C VAL A 41 -30.14 -4.05 -1.89
N ALA A 42 -31.01 -5.03 -2.15
CA ALA A 42 -30.60 -6.44 -2.32
C ALA A 42 -29.64 -6.61 -3.52
N ALA A 43 -29.89 -5.94 -4.65
CA ALA A 43 -28.96 -5.97 -5.77
C ALA A 43 -27.59 -5.35 -5.42
N LEU A 44 -27.58 -4.26 -4.63
CA LEU A 44 -26.37 -3.64 -4.16
C LEU A 44 -25.63 -4.54 -3.17
N ASP A 45 -26.29 -5.02 -2.13
CA ASP A 45 -25.66 -5.77 -1.03
C ASP A 45 -25.26 -7.19 -1.44
N ASP A 46 -26.08 -7.90 -2.23
CA ASP A 46 -25.84 -9.30 -2.56
C ASP A 46 -24.92 -9.46 -3.78
N PHE A 47 -24.96 -8.52 -4.73
CA PHE A 47 -24.28 -8.68 -6.02
C PHE A 47 -23.27 -7.58 -6.35
N ILE A 48 -23.57 -6.31 -6.08
CA ILE A 48 -22.69 -5.22 -6.53
C ILE A 48 -21.58 -4.97 -5.52
N LEU A 49 -21.89 -4.71 -4.25
CA LEU A 49 -20.93 -4.38 -3.19
C LEU A 49 -19.92 -5.50 -2.91
N PRO A 50 -20.28 -6.80 -2.89
CA PRO A 50 -19.32 -7.88 -2.69
C PRO A 50 -18.36 -8.04 -3.87
N ASN A 51 -18.84 -7.77 -5.09
CA ASN A 51 -18.03 -7.86 -6.31
C ASN A 51 -17.39 -6.52 -6.71
N CYS A 52 -17.78 -5.43 -6.04
CA CYS A 52 -17.17 -4.13 -6.21
C CYS A 52 -15.78 -4.17 -5.59
N ARG A 53 -14.85 -3.49 -6.25
CA ARG A 53 -13.48 -3.33 -5.76
C ARG A 53 -13.53 -2.50 -4.48
N GLN A 54 -13.52 -3.16 -3.32
CA GLN A 54 -13.36 -2.49 -2.03
C GLN A 54 -11.93 -1.98 -1.94
N SER A 55 -11.77 -0.65 -1.91
CA SER A 55 -10.46 -0.02 -1.71
C SER A 55 -10.02 -0.31 -0.28
N LYS A 56 -9.11 -1.27 -0.08
CA LYS A 56 -8.40 -1.48 1.19
C LYS A 56 -7.36 -0.38 1.48
N ASP A 57 -7.53 0.79 0.88
CA ASP A 57 -6.55 1.87 0.86
C ASP A 57 -6.37 2.49 2.24
N GLU A 58 -7.45 2.58 3.02
CA GLU A 58 -7.43 3.10 4.40
C GLU A 58 -6.67 2.16 5.34
N THR A 59 -6.91 0.85 5.21
CA THR A 59 -6.26 -0.17 6.03
C THR A 59 -4.85 -0.53 5.56
N PHE A 60 -4.40 -0.04 4.40
CA PHE A 60 -3.13 -0.47 3.79
C PHE A 60 -1.93 -0.24 4.73
N LYS A 61 -1.86 0.93 5.38
CA LYS A 61 -0.77 1.27 6.30
C LYS A 61 -0.72 0.34 7.50
N GLU A 62 -1.89 0.01 8.04
CA GLU A 62 -2.02 -0.77 9.28
C GLU A 62 -1.91 -2.27 9.05
N THR A 63 -2.29 -2.75 7.87
CA THR A 63 -2.36 -4.19 7.57
C THR A 63 -1.21 -4.63 6.68
N VAL A 64 -1.18 -4.13 5.44
CA VAL A 64 -0.23 -4.59 4.42
C VAL A 64 1.16 -3.99 4.65
N TYR A 65 1.24 -2.69 4.88
CA TYR A 65 2.53 -2.02 5.04
C TYR A 65 3.17 -2.35 6.38
N ALA A 66 2.39 -2.58 7.44
CA ALA A 66 2.91 -2.97 8.75
C ALA A 66 3.41 -4.43 8.81
N ASP A 67 3.12 -5.24 7.78
CA ASP A 67 3.54 -6.64 7.76
C ASP A 67 5.07 -6.78 7.75
N ALA A 68 5.58 -7.75 8.51
CA ALA A 68 7.00 -7.96 8.70
C ALA A 68 7.70 -8.38 7.40
N GLU A 69 7.04 -9.18 6.56
CA GLU A 69 7.56 -9.60 5.27
C GLU A 69 7.67 -8.43 4.29
N VAL A 70 6.65 -7.57 4.27
CA VAL A 70 6.64 -6.34 3.45
C VAL A 70 7.71 -5.37 3.92
N GLN A 71 7.84 -5.15 5.23
CA GLN A 71 8.90 -4.29 5.77
C GLN A 71 10.30 -4.83 5.47
N GLN A 72 10.50 -6.15 5.53
CA GLN A 72 11.77 -6.75 5.14
C GLN A 72 12.03 -6.55 3.64
N ALA A 73 11.04 -6.82 2.80
CA ALA A 73 11.15 -6.55 1.37
C ALA A 73 11.53 -5.09 1.13
N MET A 74 10.81 -4.12 1.71
CA MET A 74 11.10 -2.68 1.57
C MET A 74 12.51 -2.30 2.01
N ARG A 75 13.09 -2.98 3.01
CA ARG A 75 14.50 -2.79 3.39
C ARG A 75 15.44 -3.31 2.30
N ASP A 76 15.19 -4.49 1.76
CA ASP A 76 16.02 -5.11 0.71
C ASP A 76 16.04 -4.24 -0.58
N ILE A 77 14.88 -3.75 -1.01
CA ILE A 77 14.72 -2.93 -2.24
C ILE A 77 14.83 -1.42 -1.99
N GLY A 78 15.06 -0.98 -0.75
CA GLY A 78 15.03 0.44 -0.38
C GLY A 78 16.02 1.31 -1.16
N GLY A 79 17.23 0.79 -1.40
CA GLY A 79 18.24 1.48 -2.21
C GLY A 79 17.78 1.74 -3.65
N ARG A 80 17.06 0.79 -4.25
CA ARG A 80 16.53 0.89 -5.62
C ARG A 80 15.40 1.91 -5.71
N ILE A 81 14.51 1.91 -4.72
CA ILE A 81 13.42 2.89 -4.63
C ILE A 81 13.99 4.31 -4.49
N SER A 82 14.97 4.52 -3.61
CA SER A 82 15.62 5.82 -3.43
C SER A 82 16.31 6.29 -4.71
N LYS A 83 17.09 5.41 -5.37
CA LYS A 83 17.70 5.71 -6.67
C LYS A 83 16.64 6.09 -7.72
N ARG A 84 15.51 5.37 -7.76
CA ARG A 84 14.42 5.68 -8.67
C ARG A 84 13.78 7.04 -8.35
N PHE A 85 13.59 7.37 -7.08
CA PHE A 85 13.08 8.68 -6.67
C PHE A 85 13.97 9.81 -7.17
N GLU A 86 15.29 9.69 -7.01
CA GLU A 86 16.25 10.70 -7.48
C GLU A 86 16.18 10.89 -9.01
N MET A 87 16.09 9.79 -9.77
CA MET A 87 15.95 9.86 -11.23
C MET A 87 14.64 10.54 -11.66
N VAL A 88 13.52 10.19 -11.03
CA VAL A 88 12.19 10.68 -11.44
C VAL A 88 11.91 12.10 -10.93
N SER A 89 12.47 12.47 -9.79
CA SER A 89 12.33 13.81 -9.22
C SER A 89 13.20 14.86 -9.91
N GLU A 90 14.19 14.45 -10.71
CA GLU A 90 15.17 15.35 -11.34
C GLU A 90 15.89 16.26 -10.31
N GLY A 91 16.10 15.73 -9.11
CA GLY A 91 16.72 16.46 -7.99
C GLY A 91 15.76 17.35 -7.19
N LYS A 92 14.45 17.29 -7.42
CA LYS A 92 13.46 17.95 -6.56
C LYS A 92 13.27 17.19 -5.25
N ASP A 93 13.03 17.93 -4.17
CA ASP A 93 12.72 17.34 -2.86
C ASP A 93 11.38 16.59 -2.83
N LYS A 94 10.46 16.95 -3.74
CA LYS A 94 9.12 16.38 -3.84
C LYS A 94 8.80 15.99 -5.28
N LEU A 95 8.10 14.87 -5.42
CA LEU A 95 7.70 14.31 -6.70
C LEU A 95 6.24 14.64 -7.03
N ASP A 96 6.04 15.26 -8.19
CA ASP A 96 4.75 15.66 -8.71
C ASP A 96 4.00 14.46 -9.32
N LEU A 97 2.66 14.43 -9.25
CA LEU A 97 1.85 13.36 -9.85
C LEU A 97 2.10 13.23 -11.37
N ILE A 98 2.27 14.36 -12.06
CA ILE A 98 2.49 14.38 -13.51
C ILE A 98 3.83 13.73 -13.85
N SER A 99 4.90 14.06 -13.12
CA SER A 99 6.22 13.46 -13.29
C SER A 99 6.21 11.96 -13.00
N LEU A 100 5.51 11.54 -11.92
CA LEU A 100 5.32 10.12 -11.63
C LEU A 100 4.62 9.38 -12.77
N GLN A 101 3.50 9.93 -13.28
CA GLN A 101 2.75 9.28 -14.35
C GLN A 101 3.52 9.25 -15.67
N ALA A 102 4.22 10.33 -16.02
CA ALA A 102 5.08 10.35 -17.20
C ALA A 102 6.16 9.27 -17.15
N ASN A 103 6.80 9.10 -15.99
CA ASN A 103 7.81 8.06 -15.82
C ASN A 103 7.25 6.63 -15.89
N LEU A 104 6.07 6.40 -15.30
CA LEU A 104 5.39 5.09 -15.41
C LEU A 104 4.90 4.81 -16.84
N GLU A 105 4.59 5.85 -17.63
CA GLU A 105 4.27 5.73 -19.05
C GLU A 105 5.48 5.39 -19.89
N GLU A 106 6.62 6.04 -19.63
CA GLU A 106 7.89 5.77 -20.33
C GLU A 106 8.35 4.32 -20.13
N LEU A 107 8.18 3.79 -18.92
CA LEU A 107 8.46 2.39 -18.61
C LEU A 107 7.39 1.40 -19.10
N LEU A 108 6.32 1.86 -19.75
CA LEU A 108 5.21 1.02 -20.22
C LEU A 108 4.53 0.18 -19.10
N VAL A 109 4.58 0.65 -17.85
CA VAL A 109 4.01 -0.07 -16.69
C VAL A 109 2.48 -0.08 -16.71
N PHE A 110 1.87 0.86 -17.43
CA PHE A 110 0.42 0.95 -17.60
C PHE A 110 -0.07 0.01 -18.69
N GLY A 111 -1.07 -0.80 -18.35
CA GLY A 111 -1.67 -1.73 -19.29
C GLY A 111 -2.42 -2.87 -18.62
N GLU A 112 -2.81 -3.81 -19.47
CA GLU A 112 -3.24 -5.14 -19.07
C GLU A 112 -2.19 -6.13 -19.57
N PHE A 113 -1.87 -7.09 -18.73
CA PHE A 113 -0.88 -8.10 -18.98
C PHE A 113 -1.42 -9.44 -18.50
N ASP A 114 -1.34 -10.46 -19.36
CA ASP A 114 -1.80 -11.81 -19.02
C ASP A 114 -0.55 -12.66 -18.77
N TYR A 115 -0.39 -13.15 -17.54
CA TYR A 115 0.73 -13.96 -17.07
C TYR A 115 0.27 -15.42 -16.90
N GLU A 116 0.94 -16.38 -17.53
CA GLU A 116 0.57 -17.81 -17.45
C GLU A 116 1.56 -18.57 -16.56
N HIS A 117 1.06 -19.18 -15.47
CA HIS A 117 1.85 -20.05 -14.60
C HIS A 117 1.06 -21.33 -14.29
N GLU A 118 1.70 -22.49 -14.47
CA GLU A 118 1.07 -23.81 -14.26
C GLU A 118 -0.30 -24.00 -14.95
N ALA A 119 -0.45 -23.45 -16.17
CA ALA A 119 -1.69 -23.42 -16.95
C ALA A 119 -2.85 -22.61 -16.32
N ILE A 120 -2.55 -21.76 -15.32
CA ILE A 120 -3.44 -20.73 -14.79
C ILE A 120 -3.06 -19.40 -15.41
N LEU A 121 -4.03 -18.73 -16.02
CA LEU A 121 -3.86 -17.40 -16.62
C LEU A 121 -4.24 -16.33 -15.58
N TYR A 122 -3.24 -15.60 -15.10
CA TYR A 122 -3.40 -14.44 -14.24
C TYR A 122 -3.49 -13.16 -15.05
N LYS A 123 -4.38 -12.25 -14.67
CA LYS A 123 -4.57 -10.97 -15.36
C LYS A 123 -4.09 -9.81 -14.51
N CYS A 124 -2.94 -9.25 -14.85
CA CYS A 124 -2.38 -8.06 -14.21
C CYS A 124 -2.97 -6.81 -14.89
N ARG A 125 -3.45 -5.84 -14.10
CA ARG A 125 -3.98 -4.58 -14.64
C ARG A 125 -3.49 -3.41 -13.82
N PHE A 126 -2.83 -2.47 -14.49
CA PHE A 126 -2.42 -1.21 -13.89
C PHE A 126 -2.76 -0.03 -14.80
N SER A 127 -3.36 1.01 -14.24
CA SER A 127 -3.87 2.14 -15.02
C SER A 127 -3.55 3.46 -14.34
N LYS A 128 -3.61 4.57 -15.11
CA LYS A 128 -3.31 5.92 -14.60
C LYS A 128 -4.22 6.33 -13.43
N SER A 129 -5.46 5.84 -13.40
CA SER A 129 -6.37 6.10 -12.27
C SER A 129 -5.91 5.40 -10.99
N LEU A 130 -5.36 4.19 -11.10
CA LEU A 130 -4.80 3.46 -9.96
C LEU A 130 -3.51 4.11 -9.46
N SER A 131 -2.61 4.55 -10.34
CA SER A 131 -1.41 5.29 -9.91
C SER A 131 -1.77 6.61 -9.24
N LYS A 132 -2.79 7.32 -9.74
CA LYS A 132 -3.30 8.54 -9.10
C LYS A 132 -3.92 8.25 -7.73
N ALA A 133 -4.67 7.17 -7.59
CA ALA A 133 -5.25 6.78 -6.30
C ALA A 133 -4.15 6.45 -5.28
N ALA A 134 -3.14 5.66 -5.68
CA ALA A 134 -1.99 5.34 -4.85
C ALA A 134 -1.22 6.60 -4.44
N PHE A 135 -0.99 7.52 -5.37
CA PHE A 135 -0.34 8.81 -5.08
C PHE A 135 -1.10 9.63 -4.03
N ILE A 136 -2.42 9.77 -4.21
CA ILE A 136 -3.26 10.54 -3.27
C ILE A 136 -3.30 9.87 -1.90
N ALA A 137 -3.32 8.53 -1.84
CA ALA A 137 -3.37 7.78 -0.59
C ALA A 137 -2.04 7.78 0.18
N SER A 138 -0.91 7.89 -0.52
CA SER A 138 0.41 7.96 0.11
C SER A 138 0.84 9.37 0.51
N ALA A 139 0.43 10.40 -0.24
CA ALA A 139 0.82 11.77 0.04
C ALA A 139 0.11 12.34 1.28
N ALA A 140 0.86 12.95 2.20
CA ALA A 140 0.28 13.76 3.27
C ALA A 140 -0.45 14.99 2.71
N ASP A 141 0.11 15.61 1.66
CA ASP A 141 -0.53 16.68 0.89
C ASP A 141 -0.34 16.44 -0.62
N PRO A 142 -1.36 15.92 -1.32
CA PRO A 142 -1.30 15.64 -2.76
C PRO A 142 -0.99 16.85 -3.64
N SER A 143 -1.18 18.08 -3.14
CA SER A 143 -0.89 19.30 -3.90
C SER A 143 0.59 19.67 -3.92
N THR A 144 1.37 19.18 -2.95
CA THR A 144 2.80 19.53 -2.82
C THR A 144 3.74 18.47 -3.38
N GLY A 145 3.24 17.27 -3.65
CA GLY A 145 4.05 16.14 -4.13
C GLY A 145 4.45 15.16 -3.03
N LEU A 146 5.03 14.03 -3.45
CA LEU A 146 5.50 12.97 -2.55
C LEU A 146 6.94 13.24 -2.11
N THR A 147 7.20 13.11 -0.81
CA THR A 147 8.56 12.98 -0.26
C THR A 147 9.16 11.60 -0.57
N PRO A 148 10.47 11.37 -0.39
CA PRO A 148 11.09 10.06 -0.66
C PRO A 148 10.45 8.90 0.11
N ALA A 149 10.06 9.14 1.38
CA ALA A 149 9.41 8.13 2.21
C ALA A 149 7.98 7.81 1.72
N GLU A 150 7.21 8.84 1.36
CA GLU A 150 5.86 8.67 0.82
C GLU A 150 5.89 8.04 -0.59
N PHE A 151 6.95 8.29 -1.36
CA PHE A 151 7.17 7.65 -2.65
C PHE A 151 7.37 6.14 -2.48
N ALA A 152 8.15 5.70 -1.49
CA ALA A 152 8.31 4.28 -1.19
C ALA A 152 6.97 3.61 -0.86
N GLU A 153 6.11 4.26 -0.07
CA GLU A 153 4.75 3.80 0.18
C GLU A 153 3.90 3.77 -1.09
N CYS A 154 3.97 4.82 -1.92
CA CYS A 154 3.26 4.89 -3.19
C CYS A 154 3.64 3.74 -4.13
N VAL A 155 4.93 3.42 -4.24
CA VAL A 155 5.44 2.29 -5.03
C VAL A 155 4.89 0.97 -4.48
N ALA A 156 4.90 0.78 -3.16
CA ALA A 156 4.34 -0.40 -2.54
C ALA A 156 2.84 -0.58 -2.85
N ARG A 157 2.04 0.50 -2.75
CA ARG A 157 0.62 0.49 -3.13
C ARG A 157 0.43 0.15 -4.60
N CYS A 158 1.23 0.73 -5.49
CA CYS A 158 1.16 0.45 -6.92
C CYS A 158 1.42 -1.04 -7.24
N GLY A 159 2.41 -1.65 -6.59
CA GLY A 159 2.72 -3.07 -6.77
C GLY A 159 1.58 -3.97 -6.33
N VAL A 160 1.04 -3.74 -5.13
CA VAL A 160 -0.12 -4.51 -4.63
C VAL A 160 -1.33 -4.33 -5.54
N LEU A 161 -1.60 -3.11 -6.01
CA LEU A 161 -2.73 -2.83 -6.92
C LEU A 161 -2.58 -3.48 -8.30
N LYS A 162 -1.37 -3.55 -8.85
CA LYS A 162 -1.08 -4.12 -10.18
C LYS A 162 -1.24 -5.64 -10.18
N TYR A 163 -0.64 -6.29 -9.19
CA TYR A 163 -0.55 -7.75 -9.09
C TYR A 163 -1.63 -8.37 -8.19
N THR A 164 -2.67 -7.60 -7.81
CA THR A 164 -3.73 -8.05 -6.91
C THR A 164 -4.47 -9.31 -7.39
N GLN A 165 -4.50 -9.57 -8.70
CA GLN A 165 -5.19 -10.73 -9.28
C GLN A 165 -4.28 -11.98 -9.32
N VAL A 166 -2.99 -11.83 -9.06
CA VAL A 166 -2.07 -12.96 -8.88
C VAL A 166 -2.19 -13.42 -7.44
N THR A 167 -3.14 -14.32 -7.19
CA THR A 167 -3.52 -14.75 -5.83
C THR A 167 -2.42 -15.53 -5.11
N GLU A 168 -1.49 -16.12 -5.86
CA GLU A 168 -0.38 -16.90 -5.31
C GLU A 168 0.82 -16.03 -4.88
N MET A 169 0.84 -14.75 -5.27
CA MET A 169 1.86 -13.81 -4.79
C MET A 169 1.49 -13.22 -3.43
N THR A 170 2.43 -13.25 -2.51
CA THR A 170 2.39 -12.45 -1.28
C THR A 170 2.51 -10.96 -1.60
N ASP A 171 2.04 -10.07 -0.71
CA ASP A 171 2.14 -8.63 -0.94
C ASP A 171 3.61 -8.18 -1.03
N ALA A 172 4.52 -8.80 -0.28
CA ALA A 172 5.95 -8.56 -0.39
C ALA A 172 6.50 -8.89 -1.80
N GLN A 173 6.10 -10.03 -2.38
CA GLN A 173 6.48 -10.41 -3.74
C GLN A 173 5.90 -9.46 -4.79
N ARG A 174 4.65 -9.00 -4.63
CA ARG A 174 4.02 -8.02 -5.54
C ARG A 174 4.79 -6.71 -5.57
N ILE A 175 5.26 -6.25 -4.41
CA ILE A 175 6.06 -5.03 -4.30
C ILE A 175 7.43 -5.24 -4.97
N LYS A 176 8.10 -6.37 -4.70
CA LYS A 176 9.38 -6.70 -5.33
C LYS A 176 9.26 -6.76 -6.86
N ALA A 177 8.26 -7.46 -7.39
CA ALA A 177 8.01 -7.53 -8.83
C ALA A 177 7.76 -6.15 -9.44
N PHE A 178 7.01 -5.29 -8.75
CA PHE A 178 6.76 -3.94 -9.24
C PHE A 178 8.02 -3.09 -9.29
N VAL A 179 8.90 -3.19 -8.29
CA VAL A 179 10.19 -2.48 -8.29
C VAL A 179 11.11 -3.00 -9.41
N LEU A 180 11.15 -4.32 -9.65
CA LEU A 180 11.91 -4.88 -10.78
C LEU A 180 11.38 -4.36 -12.13
N ASN A 181 10.06 -4.23 -12.28
CA ASN A 181 9.45 -3.61 -13.46
C ASN A 181 9.84 -2.12 -13.59
N LEU A 182 9.94 -1.38 -12.48
CA LEU A 182 10.46 -0.01 -12.50
C LEU A 182 11.94 0.09 -12.92
N GLU A 183 12.69 -1.00 -12.84
CA GLU A 183 14.07 -1.08 -13.33
C GLU A 183 14.14 -1.45 -14.82
N GLY A 184 12.99 -1.64 -15.48
CA GLY A 184 12.90 -2.00 -16.90
C GLY A 184 12.97 -3.51 -17.15
N ILE A 185 12.81 -4.35 -16.12
CA ILE A 185 12.67 -5.80 -16.30
C ILE A 185 11.26 -6.09 -16.80
N ASP A 186 11.16 -6.97 -17.80
CA ASP A 186 9.89 -7.42 -18.36
C ASP A 186 8.94 -8.00 -17.29
N GLU A 187 7.63 -7.90 -17.51
CA GLU A 187 6.63 -8.24 -16.49
C GLU A 187 6.65 -9.70 -16.06
N ASP A 188 6.79 -10.65 -17.01
CA ASP A 188 6.92 -12.08 -16.73
C ASP A 188 8.14 -12.34 -15.84
N ASP A 189 9.30 -11.86 -16.28
CA ASP A 189 10.57 -11.99 -15.58
C ASP A 189 10.52 -11.38 -14.18
N ALA A 190 9.87 -10.23 -14.02
CA ALA A 190 9.74 -9.55 -12.74
C ALA A 190 8.89 -10.37 -11.75
N ILE A 191 7.82 -11.02 -12.23
CA ILE A 191 7.00 -11.93 -11.43
C ILE A 191 7.83 -13.17 -11.08
N ASP A 192 8.43 -13.84 -12.07
CA ASP A 192 9.21 -15.06 -11.88
C ASP A 192 10.38 -14.86 -10.90
N LYS A 193 11.07 -13.73 -11.00
CA LYS A 193 12.17 -13.37 -10.09
C LYS A 193 11.68 -13.07 -8.68
N ALA A 194 10.52 -12.42 -8.54
CA ALA A 194 9.97 -12.11 -7.22
C ALA A 194 9.41 -13.37 -6.52
N THR A 195 8.83 -14.30 -7.27
CA THR A 195 8.20 -15.51 -6.73
C THR A 195 9.15 -16.71 -6.65
N GLY A 196 10.21 -16.72 -7.46
CA GLY A 196 11.09 -17.88 -7.66
C GLY A 196 10.49 -18.95 -8.60
N TRP A 197 9.43 -18.63 -9.33
CA TRP A 197 8.74 -19.58 -10.22
C TRP A 197 9.51 -19.92 -11.49
N GLY A 198 10.39 -19.04 -11.96
CA GLY A 198 11.19 -19.23 -13.17
C GLY A 198 12.31 -20.27 -13.05
N GLY A 199 12.47 -20.96 -11.92
CA GLY A 199 13.49 -22.00 -11.69
C GLY A 199 14.93 -21.48 -11.58
N GLU A 200 15.20 -20.26 -12.03
CA GLU A 200 16.39 -19.48 -11.67
C GLU A 200 16.16 -18.85 -10.30
N THR A 201 16.41 -19.62 -9.24
CA THR A 201 16.50 -19.04 -7.90
C THR A 201 17.60 -18.00 -7.95
N MET A 202 17.24 -16.72 -7.74
CA MET A 202 18.21 -15.69 -7.45
C MET A 202 19.09 -16.19 -6.32
N GLY A 203 20.36 -16.47 -6.63
CA GLY A 203 21.40 -16.40 -5.62
C GLY A 203 21.28 -15.02 -4.98
N ASP A 204 21.58 -14.93 -3.70
CA ASP A 204 21.61 -13.71 -2.87
C ASP A 204 22.58 -12.60 -3.41
N ASP A 205 23.04 -12.74 -4.67
CA ASP A 205 23.96 -11.87 -5.40
C ASP A 205 23.33 -10.53 -5.82
N LEU A 206 22.05 -10.28 -5.53
CA LEU A 206 21.46 -8.95 -5.70
C LEU A 206 21.73 -7.99 -4.53
N LEU A 207 22.45 -8.44 -3.49
CA LEU A 207 22.97 -7.59 -2.42
C LEU A 207 24.38 -7.03 -2.70
N VAL A 208 25.00 -7.42 -3.83
CA VAL A 208 26.36 -6.95 -4.17
C VAL A 208 26.29 -5.94 -5.31
N ASP A 209 26.40 -4.66 -4.91
CA ASP A 209 26.87 -3.51 -5.67
C ASP A 209 26.46 -3.36 -7.16
N GLY A 210 25.65 -2.33 -7.43
CA GLY A 210 25.96 -1.34 -8.47
C GLY A 210 26.27 -1.80 -9.90
N GLY A 211 25.78 -2.95 -10.35
CA GLY A 211 26.02 -3.49 -11.70
C GLY A 211 25.08 -2.88 -12.75
N SER A 212 25.67 -2.34 -13.81
CA SER A 212 25.04 -1.79 -15.00
C SER A 212 24.04 -2.76 -15.64
N THR A 213 22.89 -2.25 -16.04
CA THR A 213 22.04 -2.89 -17.05
C THR A 213 22.56 -2.48 -18.42
N ASP A 214 23.17 -3.43 -19.12
CA ASP A 214 23.95 -3.25 -20.34
C ASP A 214 23.09 -3.09 -21.61
N TYR A 215 21.92 -2.46 -21.51
CA TYR A 215 20.95 -2.39 -22.62
C TYR A 215 21.01 -1.14 -23.51
N GLU A 216 22.03 -0.29 -23.39
CA GLU A 216 22.25 0.87 -24.29
C GLU A 216 23.68 1.00 -24.85
N ALA A 217 24.41 -0.11 -25.03
CA ALA A 217 25.81 -0.08 -25.47
C ALA A 217 26.06 -0.33 -26.98
N GLU A 218 25.20 0.16 -27.88
CA GLU A 218 25.51 0.17 -29.34
C GLU A 218 25.38 1.53 -30.05
N ALA A 219 25.14 2.65 -29.35
CA ALA A 219 24.92 3.94 -30.05
C ALA A 219 25.93 5.07 -29.80
N LEU A 220 26.82 5.02 -28.80
CA LEU A 220 27.80 6.10 -28.56
C LEU A 220 29.14 5.56 -28.04
N ALA A 221 29.81 4.73 -28.85
CA ALA A 221 31.23 4.43 -28.67
C ALA A 221 32.08 5.51 -29.35
N GLU A 222 32.15 6.70 -28.76
CA GLU A 222 33.23 7.69 -28.95
C GLU A 222 33.00 8.86 -27.97
N GLU A 223 33.40 8.72 -26.70
CA GLU A 223 34.21 9.72 -25.96
C GLU A 223 34.48 9.30 -24.50
N GLU A 224 35.75 9.46 -24.12
CA GLU A 224 36.30 9.62 -22.77
C GLU A 224 36.19 8.50 -21.72
N ALA A 225 37.14 7.56 -21.83
CA ALA A 225 37.74 6.93 -20.66
C ALA A 225 38.57 7.99 -19.87
N THR A 226 37.96 8.65 -18.90
CA THR A 226 38.69 9.42 -17.88
C THR A 226 39.14 8.48 -16.77
N GLY A 227 40.40 8.07 -16.85
CA GLY A 227 41.10 7.45 -15.74
C GLY A 227 41.23 8.46 -14.61
N LEU A 228 40.43 8.29 -13.55
CA LEU A 228 40.68 8.90 -12.25
C LEU A 228 42.08 8.44 -11.80
N SER A 229 43.00 9.39 -11.76
CA SER A 229 44.37 9.13 -11.34
C SER A 229 44.39 8.61 -9.89
N GLU A 230 45.32 7.72 -9.56
CA GLU A 230 45.48 7.17 -8.20
C GLU A 230 45.62 8.27 -7.13
N GLU A 231 45.99 9.49 -7.53
CA GLU A 231 46.08 10.68 -6.70
C GLU A 231 44.71 11.21 -6.24
N GLU A 232 43.67 11.09 -7.07
CA GLU A 232 42.32 11.56 -6.76
C GLU A 232 41.59 10.60 -5.83
N ALA A 233 41.80 9.28 -6.00
CA ALA A 233 41.33 8.26 -5.07
C ALA A 233 41.99 8.40 -3.67
N ALA A 234 43.27 8.77 -3.61
CA ALA A 234 43.97 9.04 -2.35
C ALA A 234 43.45 10.30 -1.65
N ALA A 235 43.11 11.35 -2.41
CA ALA A 235 42.53 12.58 -1.88
C ALA A 235 41.12 12.34 -1.28
N GLU A 236 40.31 11.51 -1.92
CA GLU A 236 38.97 11.16 -1.42
C GLU A 236 39.04 10.33 -0.14
N GLN A 237 39.97 9.37 -0.04
CA GLN A 237 40.19 8.60 1.19
C GLN A 237 40.68 9.48 2.35
N ALA A 238 41.53 10.48 2.07
CA ALA A 238 41.96 11.44 3.08
C ALA A 238 40.79 12.32 3.58
N ALA A 239 39.93 12.78 2.66
CA ALA A 239 38.75 13.56 3.02
C ALA A 239 37.71 12.75 3.81
N ALA A 240 37.56 11.46 3.51
CA ALA A 240 36.70 10.55 4.28
C ALA A 240 37.22 10.36 5.72
N ALA A 241 38.53 10.19 5.90
CA ALA A 241 39.14 10.05 7.22
C ALA A 241 39.01 11.32 8.08
N GLU A 242 39.12 12.51 7.49
CA GLU A 242 38.90 13.77 8.22
C GLU A 242 37.44 13.93 8.67
N ARG A 243 36.46 13.53 7.85
CA ARG A 243 35.04 13.57 8.22
C ARG A 243 34.72 12.64 9.38
N GLU A 244 35.31 11.45 9.41
CA GLU A 244 35.15 10.50 10.52
C GLU A 244 35.74 11.05 11.83
N GLN A 245 36.93 11.64 11.77
CA GLN A 245 37.54 12.27 12.94
C GLN A 245 36.71 13.46 13.46
N ALA A 246 36.12 14.26 12.57
CA ALA A 246 35.22 15.35 12.95
C ALA A 246 33.95 14.82 13.64
N ALA A 247 33.36 13.73 13.15
CA ALA A 247 32.19 13.10 13.77
C ALA A 247 32.50 12.58 15.19
N LEU A 248 33.66 11.95 15.40
CA LEU A 248 34.10 11.49 16.71
C LEU A 248 34.33 12.65 17.70
N GLN A 249 34.86 13.78 17.23
CA GLN A 249 35.01 14.98 18.08
C GLN A 249 33.65 15.56 18.49
N ILE A 250 32.67 15.58 17.59
CA ILE A 250 31.30 16.03 17.90
C ILE A 250 30.64 15.12 18.93
N GLN A 251 30.75 13.80 18.77
CA GLN A 251 30.22 12.84 19.75
C GLN A 251 30.86 13.01 21.13
N LYS A 252 32.18 13.21 21.19
CA LYS A 252 32.88 13.46 22.45
C LYS A 252 32.41 14.75 23.12
N ALA A 253 32.23 15.83 22.36
CA ALA A 253 31.74 17.10 22.88
C ALA A 253 30.29 17.00 23.41
N MET A 254 29.44 16.20 22.74
CA MET A 254 28.07 15.92 23.22
C MET A 254 28.09 15.13 24.52
N ALA A 255 28.96 14.13 24.65
CA ALA A 255 29.10 13.34 25.88
C ALA A 255 29.61 14.19 27.06
N GLU A 256 30.60 15.06 26.85
CA GLU A 256 31.10 15.98 27.88
C GLU A 256 30.02 16.98 28.33
N LYS A 257 29.20 17.48 27.39
CA LYS A 257 28.09 18.38 27.71
C LYS A 257 26.97 17.68 28.49
N ALA A 258 26.68 16.43 28.17
CA ALA A 258 25.69 15.62 28.90
C ALA A 258 26.15 15.36 30.35
N ALA A 259 27.42 14.98 30.53
CA ALA A 259 27.98 14.77 31.87
C ALA A 259 28.00 16.06 32.72
N ALA A 260 28.21 17.23 32.09
CA ALA A 260 28.14 18.51 32.78
C ALA A 260 26.70 18.91 33.18
N ALA A 261 25.69 18.50 32.41
CA ALA A 261 24.29 18.73 32.74
C ALA A 261 23.84 17.87 33.94
N GLU A 262 24.25 16.60 33.96
CA GLU A 262 23.95 15.68 35.07
C GLU A 262 24.58 16.15 36.39
N ALA A 263 25.79 16.70 36.35
CA ALA A 263 26.45 17.26 37.54
C ALA A 263 25.79 18.55 38.07
N ALA A 264 25.06 19.29 37.22
CA ALA A 264 24.36 20.52 37.63
C ALA A 264 23.00 20.23 38.29
N GLU A 265 22.38 19.07 37.99
CA GLU A 265 21.08 18.69 38.53
C GLU A 265 21.17 18.17 39.98
N GLU A 266 22.37 17.78 40.44
CA GLU A 266 22.60 17.29 41.82
C GLU A 266 22.83 18.42 42.85
N GLU A 267 22.99 19.69 42.44
CA GLU A 267 23.28 20.82 43.34
C GLU A 267 22.05 21.70 43.68
N GLU A 268 20.88 21.46 43.07
CA GLU A 268 19.67 22.29 43.27
C GLU A 268 18.50 21.50 43.89
N ALA A 269 18.70 20.99 45.10
CA ALA A 269 17.60 20.54 45.96
C ALA A 269 17.24 21.66 46.97
N PRO A 270 16.17 22.45 46.74
CA PRO A 270 15.66 23.35 47.76
C PRO A 270 14.98 22.54 48.87
N GLU A 271 15.49 22.66 50.10
CA GLU A 271 14.79 22.24 51.32
C GLU A 271 13.48 23.02 51.45
N GLU A 272 12.35 22.43 51.05
CA GLU A 272 11.02 22.96 51.38
C GLU A 272 10.60 22.55 52.80
N PRO A 273 10.14 23.49 53.65
CA PRO A 273 9.61 23.18 54.96
C PRO A 273 8.19 22.60 54.85
N LEU A 274 8.00 21.45 55.50
CA LEU A 274 6.73 20.77 55.72
C LEU A 274 5.71 21.69 56.42
N GLU A 275 4.73 22.20 55.68
CA GLU A 275 3.47 22.69 56.27
C GLU A 275 2.39 21.61 56.18
N THR A 276 2.03 21.13 57.36
CA THR A 276 0.86 20.31 57.67
C THR A 276 -0.42 21.00 57.26
N ILE A 277 -1.18 20.40 56.33
CA ILE A 277 -2.58 20.75 56.10
C ILE A 277 -3.44 19.57 56.53
N GLU A 278 -4.24 19.84 57.56
CA GLU A 278 -5.25 18.99 58.16
C GLU A 278 -6.45 18.78 57.20
N GLU A 279 -6.91 17.53 57.14
CA GLU A 279 -8.29 17.11 57.36
C GLU A 279 -9.45 17.89 56.69
N ALA A 280 -10.03 17.30 55.63
CA ALA A 280 -11.46 17.36 55.27
C ALA A 280 -11.75 16.29 54.19
N THR A 281 -12.07 15.04 54.55
CA THR A 281 -13.45 14.48 54.55
C THR A 281 -14.49 15.20 53.67
N GLU A 282 -14.75 14.67 52.47
CA GLU A 282 -16.10 14.58 51.89
C GLU A 282 -16.14 13.65 50.65
N GLU A 283 -16.67 12.45 50.86
CA GLU A 283 -17.41 11.61 49.89
C GLU A 283 -18.92 11.89 50.12
N PRO A 284 -19.89 11.39 49.33
CA PRO A 284 -19.89 10.98 47.92
C PRO A 284 -21.17 11.45 47.14
N ALA A 285 -21.15 11.42 45.80
CA ALA A 285 -22.36 11.33 44.95
C ALA A 285 -21.94 10.74 43.59
N ALA A 286 -22.22 9.49 43.22
CA ALA A 286 -23.52 8.90 42.90
C ALA A 286 -24.30 9.69 41.83
N GLU A 287 -24.00 9.41 40.56
CA GLU A 287 -24.98 9.62 39.47
C GLU A 287 -24.95 8.40 38.55
N GLU A 288 -25.95 7.55 38.76
CA GLU A 288 -26.36 6.48 37.87
C GLU A 288 -26.92 7.07 36.56
N ALA A 289 -26.59 6.46 35.42
CA ALA A 289 -27.36 6.61 34.20
C ALA A 289 -27.73 5.22 33.65
N PRO A 290 -28.99 4.98 33.27
CA PRO A 290 -29.54 3.64 33.07
C PRO A 290 -29.50 3.15 31.61
N VAL A 291 -29.33 1.82 31.49
CA VAL A 291 -30.18 0.86 30.76
C VAL A 291 -30.81 1.31 29.43
N GLU A 292 -30.37 0.73 28.32
CA GLU A 292 -31.29 0.22 27.29
C GLU A 292 -30.92 -1.24 26.96
N GLU A 293 -31.79 -2.11 27.46
CA GLU A 293 -31.88 -3.55 27.26
C GLU A 293 -32.89 -3.75 26.11
N GLU A 294 -32.43 -4.04 24.89
CA GLU A 294 -33.31 -4.53 23.83
C GLU A 294 -33.31 -6.06 23.82
N ALA A 295 -34.51 -6.59 24.06
CA ALA A 295 -34.84 -8.00 24.17
C ALA A 295 -34.76 -8.75 22.83
N PRO A 296 -34.47 -10.06 22.84
CA PRO A 296 -34.66 -10.94 21.70
C PRO A 296 -36.14 -11.32 21.56
N VAL A 297 -36.74 -11.08 20.40
CA VAL A 297 -38.07 -11.60 20.05
C VAL A 297 -37.91 -13.04 19.56
N GLU A 298 -38.41 -13.96 20.38
CA GLU A 298 -38.62 -15.38 20.08
C GLU A 298 -39.75 -15.60 19.05
N GLU A 299 -39.55 -16.62 18.22
CA GLU A 299 -40.50 -17.70 17.92
C GLU A 299 -41.89 -17.36 17.31
N GLU A 300 -42.13 -17.79 16.07
CA GLU A 300 -43.29 -18.63 15.71
C GLU A 300 -43.03 -19.41 14.41
N ALA A 301 -42.86 -20.73 14.54
CA ALA A 301 -43.39 -21.74 13.62
C ALA A 301 -44.60 -22.39 14.33
N PRO A 302 -45.39 -23.33 13.75
CA PRO A 302 -45.51 -23.83 12.38
C PRO A 302 -46.99 -23.75 11.89
N VAL A 303 -47.34 -24.36 10.75
CA VAL A 303 -48.47 -25.30 10.59
C VAL A 303 -48.51 -25.77 9.12
N GLU A 304 -48.23 -27.05 8.93
CA GLU A 304 -48.63 -27.85 7.78
C GLU A 304 -50.15 -28.13 7.83
N GLU A 305 -50.84 -28.00 6.71
CA GLU A 305 -51.83 -28.98 6.19
C GLU A 305 -52.13 -28.73 4.70
#